data_AF-A0A7S1NJP3-F1
#
_entry.id   AF-A0A7S1NJP3-F1
#
_cell.length_a   1.000
_cell.length_b   1.000
_cell.length_c   1.000
_cell.angle_alpha   90.00
_cell.angle_beta   90.00
_cell.angle_gamma   90.00
#
_symmetry.space_group_name_H-M   'P 1'
#
loop_
_entity.id
_entity.type
_entity.pdbx_description
1 polymer ?
#
loop_
_entity_poly.entity_id
_entity_poly.type
_entity_poly.pdbx_seq_one_letter_code
_entity_poly.pdbx_strand_id
1 'polypeptide(L)'
;KGKGQCIILTTHDMQEAELLSSRLGIMVNGRLQCLGTAAWLKRQHASAYTLSLLCAPCGAEPVDAFVHRLLPTAQLQEVHGCRRQYKVEPGTSPLPLLQTVFEGFE
;
A
#
# COMPACT_ATOMS: atom_id res chain seq x y z
N LYS A 1 4.28 -2.11 32.75
CA LYS A 1 4.81 -1.78 31.39
C LYS A 1 5.97 -0.79 31.58
N GLY A 2 7.20 -1.20 31.28
CA GLY A 2 8.42 -0.45 31.61
C GLY A 2 8.49 0.89 30.87
N LYS A 3 8.47 2.00 31.62
CA LYS A 3 8.66 3.34 31.08
C LYS A 3 10.17 3.60 31.03
N GLY A 4 10.75 3.71 29.83
CA GLY A 4 12.14 4.18 29.63
C GLY A 4 13.12 3.24 28.93
N GLN A 5 12.70 2.10 28.38
CA GLN A 5 13.57 1.21 27.61
C GLN A 5 13.28 1.32 26.12
N CYS A 6 14.33 1.45 25.30
CA CYS A 6 14.27 1.43 23.85
C CYS A 6 15.13 0.27 23.36
N ILE A 7 14.57 -0.57 22.50
CA ILE A 7 15.29 -1.64 21.81
C ILE A 7 15.39 -1.22 20.35
N ILE A 8 16.59 -1.26 19.81
CA ILE A 8 16.85 -1.03 18.39
C ILE A 8 17.17 -2.38 17.77
N LEU A 9 16.48 -2.70 16.68
CA LEU A 9 16.67 -3.91 15.90
C LEU A 9 16.96 -3.49 14.46
N THR A 10 17.82 -4.25 13.79
CA THR A 10 18.10 -4.06 12.36
C THR A 10 17.72 -5.35 11.66
N THR A 11 16.81 -5.27 10.70
CA THR A 11 16.43 -6.38 9.82
C THR A 11 16.41 -5.87 8.39
N HIS A 12 16.60 -6.80 7.46
CA HIS A 12 16.42 -6.55 6.03
C HIS A 12 14.98 -6.84 5.58
N ASP A 13 14.18 -7.47 6.45
CA ASP A 13 12.78 -7.80 6.18
C ASP A 13 11.86 -6.66 6.62
N MET A 14 11.17 -6.07 5.65
CA MET A 14 10.23 -4.97 5.90
C MET A 14 8.98 -5.41 6.67
N GLN A 15 8.52 -6.66 6.51
CA GLN A 15 7.34 -7.18 7.19
C GLN A 15 7.63 -7.40 8.67
N GLU A 16 8.80 -8.00 8.98
CA GLU A 16 9.25 -8.18 10.37
C GLU A 16 9.41 -6.82 11.07
N ALA A 17 10.05 -5.85 10.42
CA ALA A 17 10.26 -4.54 10.98
C ALA A 17 8.93 -3.83 11.28
N GLU A 18 7.96 -3.89 10.37
CA GLU A 18 6.64 -3.27 10.54
C GLU A 18 5.84 -3.92 11.68
N LEU A 19 5.99 -5.23 11.88
CA LEU A 19 5.29 -5.98 12.93
C LEU A 19 5.86 -5.71 14.33
N LEU A 20 7.19 -5.63 14.47
CA LEU A 20 7.86 -5.59 15.77
C LEU A 20 8.10 -4.17 16.30
N SER A 21 8.07 -3.15 15.44
CA SER A 21 8.47 -1.79 15.80
C SER A 21 7.32 -0.78 15.81
N SER A 22 7.42 0.23 16.68
CA SER A 22 6.53 1.39 16.64
C SER A 22 6.98 2.47 15.65
N ARG A 23 8.26 2.44 15.27
CA ARG A 23 8.90 3.35 14.33
C ARG A 23 9.92 2.57 13.50
N LEU A 24 9.95 2.87 12.20
CA LEU A 24 10.84 2.31 11.22
C LEU A 24 11.89 3.34 10.80
N GLY A 25 13.12 2.88 10.64
CA GLY A 25 14.22 3.65 10.05
C GLY A 25 14.76 2.94 8.82
N ILE A 26 15.01 3.67 7.74
CA ILE A 26 15.64 3.12 6.53
C ILE A 26 17.11 3.56 6.50
N MET A 27 18.01 2.58 6.48
CA MET A 27 19.44 2.79 6.40
C MET A 27 19.95 2.43 5.00
N VAL A 28 20.74 3.31 4.39
CA VAL A 28 21.36 3.09 3.07
C VAL A 28 22.84 3.47 3.18
N ASN A 29 23.74 2.55 2.79
CA ASN A 29 25.18 2.75 2.83
C ASN A 29 25.69 3.28 4.20
N GLY A 30 25.17 2.71 5.30
CA GLY A 30 25.56 3.08 6.66
C GLY A 30 25.00 4.42 7.17
N ARG A 31 24.08 5.06 6.43
CA ARG A 31 23.44 6.32 6.83
C ARG A 31 21.93 6.16 6.98
N LEU A 32 21.37 6.71 8.06
CA LEU A 32 19.92 6.76 8.29
C LEU A 32 19.30 7.82 7.38
N GLN A 33 18.48 7.40 6.42
CA GLN A 33 17.86 8.28 5.42
C GLN A 33 16.53 8.84 5.90
N CYS A 34 15.71 8.01 6.55
CA CYS A 34 14.40 8.41 7.05
C CYS A 34 14.01 7.60 8.29
N LEU A 35 13.19 8.19 9.15
CA LEU A 35 12.71 7.59 10.40
C LEU A 35 11.27 8.06 10.67
N GLY A 36 10.33 7.13 10.81
CA GLY A 36 8.92 7.47 10.99
C GLY A 36 8.05 6.25 11.28
N THR A 37 6.73 6.43 11.33
CA THR A 37 5.82 5.27 11.33
C THR A 37 5.78 4.65 9.94
N ALA A 38 5.41 3.37 9.84
CA ALA A 38 5.29 2.69 8.56
C ALA A 38 4.34 3.41 7.60
N ALA A 39 3.19 3.87 8.09
CA ALA A 39 2.22 4.63 7.28
C ALA A 39 2.81 5.95 6.74
N TRP A 40 3.56 6.69 7.56
CA TRP A 40 4.19 7.93 7.12
C TRP A 40 5.27 7.66 6.07
N LEU A 41 6.12 6.65 6.28
CA LEU A 41 7.15 6.26 5.31
C LEU A 41 6.54 5.79 3.99
N LYS A 42 5.50 4.95 4.04
CA LYS A 42 4.74 4.54 2.85
C LYS A 42 4.18 5.77 2.12
N ARG A 43 3.64 6.76 2.82
CA ARG A 43 3.13 7.98 2.18
C ARG A 43 4.23 8.84 1.54
N GLN A 44 5.40 8.96 2.16
CA GLN A 44 6.47 9.84 1.68
C GLN A 44 7.36 9.20 0.62
N HIS A 45 7.55 7.88 0.69
CA HIS A 45 8.53 7.17 -0.13
C HIS A 45 7.93 6.07 -1.02
N ALA A 46 6.65 5.71 -0.88
CA ALA A 46 6.06 4.78 -1.84
C ALA A 46 5.92 5.45 -3.20
N SER A 47 6.47 4.81 -4.21
CA SER A 47 6.38 5.26 -5.61
C SER A 47 5.06 4.87 -6.27
N ALA A 48 4.33 3.90 -5.73
CA ALA A 48 3.04 3.44 -6.25
C ALA A 48 2.27 2.63 -5.20
N TYR A 49 0.96 2.51 -5.42
CA TYR A 49 0.07 1.60 -4.71
C TYR A 49 -0.32 0.43 -5.62
N THR A 50 -0.48 -0.76 -5.04
CA THR A 50 -1.03 -1.92 -5.76
C THR A 50 -2.43 -2.21 -5.24
N LEU A 51 -3.43 -2.04 -6.11
CA LEU A 51 -4.82 -2.41 -5.86
C LEU A 51 -5.05 -3.83 -6.35
N SER A 52 -5.31 -4.76 -5.43
CA SER A 52 -5.71 -6.14 -5.75
C SER A 52 -7.21 -6.30 -5.59
N LEU A 53 -7.89 -6.69 -6.66
CA LEU A 53 -9.33 -6.96 -6.68
C LEU A 53 -9.60 -8.42 -6.97
N LEU A 54 -10.62 -8.98 -6.30
CA LEU A 54 -11.15 -10.31 -6.60
C LEU A 54 -12.54 -10.14 -7.20
N CYS A 55 -12.73 -10.61 -8.42
CA CYS A 55 -13.97 -10.50 -9.15
C CYS A 55 -14.73 -11.82 -9.13
N ALA A 56 -16.05 -11.76 -9.22
CA ALA A 56 -16.85 -12.95 -9.51
C ALA A 56 -16.47 -13.52 -10.90
N PRO A 57 -16.62 -14.83 -11.13
CA PRO A 57 -16.14 -15.50 -12.35
C PRO A 57 -16.73 -14.98 -13.67
N CYS A 58 -17.87 -14.28 -13.63
CA CYS A 58 -18.54 -13.67 -14.77
C CYS A 58 -18.51 -12.11 -14.78
N GLY A 59 -17.81 -11.48 -13.82
CA GLY A 59 -17.86 -10.03 -13.57
C GLY A 59 -16.58 -9.29 -13.90
N ALA A 60 -15.89 -9.72 -14.96
CA ALA A 60 -14.58 -9.22 -15.36
C ALA A 60 -14.58 -7.76 -15.86
N GLU A 61 -15.25 -7.55 -16.99
CA GLU A 61 -15.38 -6.27 -17.67
C GLU A 61 -15.95 -5.12 -16.82
N PRO A 62 -17.03 -5.30 -16.01
CA PRO A 62 -17.59 -4.18 -15.25
C PRO A 62 -16.64 -3.66 -14.17
N VAL A 63 -15.78 -4.51 -13.62
CA VAL A 63 -14.80 -4.11 -12.60
C VAL A 63 -13.69 -3.28 -13.23
N ASP A 64 -13.26 -3.65 -14.44
CA ASP A 64 -12.18 -2.95 -15.12
C ASP A 64 -12.64 -1.56 -15.56
N ALA A 65 -13.88 -1.47 -16.06
CA ALA A 65 -14.54 -0.19 -16.34
C ALA A 65 -14.72 0.67 -15.08
N PHE A 66 -15.06 0.07 -13.94
CA PHE A 66 -15.19 0.77 -12.66
C PHE A 66 -13.85 1.35 -12.18
N VAL A 67 -12.78 0.54 -12.23
CA VAL A 67 -11.43 0.97 -11.83
C VAL A 67 -10.94 2.09 -12.72
N HIS A 68 -11.08 1.97 -14.05
CA HIS A 68 -10.68 3.04 -14.98
C HIS A 68 -11.47 4.34 -14.78
N ARG A 69 -12.75 4.25 -14.38
CA ARG A 69 -13.57 5.43 -14.08
C ARG A 69 -13.13 6.13 -12.80
N LEU A 70 -12.85 5.38 -11.74
CA LEU A 70 -12.46 5.97 -10.44
C LEU A 70 -10.99 6.38 -10.41
N LEU A 71 -10.13 5.62 -11.06
CA LEU A 71 -8.68 5.77 -11.05
C LEU A 71 -8.16 5.71 -12.50
N PRO A 72 -8.24 6.81 -13.25
CA PRO A 72 -7.77 6.85 -14.63
C PRO A 72 -6.28 6.52 -14.78
N THR A 73 -5.50 6.75 -13.72
CA THR A 73 -4.06 6.47 -13.64
C THR A 73 -3.74 5.03 -13.28
N ALA A 74 -4.74 4.19 -12.99
CA ALA A 74 -4.55 2.79 -12.66
C ALA A 74 -4.14 1.99 -13.90
N GLN A 75 -3.00 1.32 -13.83
CA GLN A 75 -2.49 0.42 -14.87
C GLN A 75 -2.68 -1.03 -14.44
N LEU A 76 -3.43 -1.81 -15.23
CA LEU A 76 -3.56 -3.25 -15.02
C LEU A 76 -2.19 -3.90 -15.22
N GLN A 77 -1.63 -4.51 -14.18
CA GLN A 77 -0.35 -5.21 -14.23
C GLN A 77 -0.52 -6.71 -14.46
N GLU A 78 -1.52 -7.31 -13.81
CA GLU A 78 -1.62 -8.77 -13.76
C GLU A 78 -3.07 -9.23 -13.62
N VAL A 79 -3.43 -10.30 -14.33
CA VAL A 79 -4.72 -10.98 -14.23
C VAL A 79 -4.45 -12.47 -13.97
N HIS A 80 -4.93 -12.95 -12.83
CA HIS A 80 -4.79 -14.33 -12.38
C HIS A 80 -6.15 -14.91 -12.02
N GLY A 81 -6.78 -15.58 -12.99
CA GLY A 81 -8.13 -16.10 -12.85
C GLY A 81 -9.12 -14.97 -12.53
N CYS A 82 -9.69 -15.00 -11.33
CA CYS A 82 -10.60 -13.98 -10.82
C CYS A 82 -9.91 -12.77 -10.17
N ARG A 83 -8.58 -12.83 -9.96
CA ARG A 83 -7.82 -11.75 -9.32
C ARG A 83 -7.24 -10.80 -10.37
N ARG A 84 -7.37 -9.51 -10.11
CA ARG A 84 -6.76 -8.44 -10.91
C ARG A 84 -5.89 -7.55 -10.05
N GLN A 85 -4.72 -7.18 -10.57
CA GLN A 85 -3.81 -6.28 -9.88
C GLN A 85 -3.57 -5.03 -10.71
N TYR A 86 -3.81 -3.88 -10.10
CA TYR A 86 -3.61 -2.57 -10.69
C TYR A 86 -2.52 -1.83 -9.95
N LYS A 87 -1.61 -1.19 -10.69
CA LYS A 87 -0.65 -0.24 -10.15
C LYS A 87 -1.23 1.17 -10.28
N VAL A 88 -1.25 1.91 -9.18
CA VAL A 88 -1.82 3.25 -9.07
C VAL A 88 -0.71 4.20 -8.62
N GLU A 89 -0.50 5.27 -9.38
CA GLU A 89 0.50 6.29 -9.04
C GLU A 89 0.01 7.17 -7.87
N PRO A 90 0.90 7.58 -6.95
CA PRO A 90 0.54 8.19 -5.66
C PRO A 90 0.04 9.65 -5.77
N GLY A 91 0.08 10.25 -6.96
CA GLY A 91 -0.44 11.60 -7.21
C GLY A 91 -1.96 11.72 -7.05
N THR A 92 -2.67 10.60 -7.05
CA THR A 92 -4.10 10.52 -6.72
C THR A 92 -4.23 10.23 -5.23
N SER A 93 -4.60 11.22 -4.41
CA SER A 93 -4.69 11.07 -2.95
C SER A 93 -5.59 9.89 -2.56
N PRO A 94 -5.04 8.78 -2.02
CA PRO A 94 -5.77 7.52 -1.93
C PRO A 94 -6.67 7.40 -0.68
N LEU A 95 -6.44 8.23 0.33
CA LEU A 95 -7.15 8.13 1.62
C LEU A 95 -8.66 8.43 1.54
N PRO A 96 -9.13 9.50 0.88
CA PRO A 96 -10.57 9.69 0.68
C PRO A 96 -11.16 8.68 -0.32
N LEU A 97 -10.38 8.20 -1.29
CA LEU A 97 -10.87 7.30 -2.35
C LEU A 97 -11.08 5.86 -1.86
N LEU A 98 -10.25 5.35 -0.95
CA LEU A 98 -10.47 4.02 -0.35
C LEU A 98 -11.80 3.97 0.41
N GLN A 99 -12.16 5.04 1.10
CA GLN A 99 -13.45 5.16 1.78
C GLN A 99 -14.62 5.16 0.78
N THR A 100 -14.49 5.90 -0.33
CA THR A 100 -15.49 5.89 -1.42
C THR A 100 -15.62 4.53 -2.13
N VAL A 101 -14.52 3.79 -2.32
CA VAL A 101 -14.55 2.46 -2.95
C VAL A 101 -15.30 1.45 -2.08
N PHE A 102 -15.13 1.52 -0.75
CA PHE A 102 -15.89 0.67 0.18
C PHE A 102 -17.36 1.09 0.28
N GLU A 103 -17.68 2.39 0.24
CA GLU A 103 -19.07 2.89 0.27
C GLU A 103 -19.83 2.64 -1.05
N GLY A 104 -19.14 2.59 -2.19
CA GLY A 104 -19.76 2.31 -3.50
C GLY A 104 -20.05 0.82 -3.78
N PHE A 105 -19.75 -0.06 -2.82
CA PHE A 105 -19.92 -1.51 -2.92
C PHE A 105 -21.04 -2.06 -2.01
N GLU A 106 -21.79 -1.20 -1.32
CA GLU A 106 -23.07 -1.54 -0.66
C GLU A 106 -24.27 -1.28 -1.58
#